data_AF-A0A0H3FLW8-F1
#
_entry.id   AF-A0A0H3FLW8-F1
#
_cell.length_a   1.000
_cell.length_b   1.000
_cell.length_c   1.000
_cell.angle_alpha   90.00
_cell.angle_beta   90.00
_cell.angle_gamma   90.00
#
_symmetry.space_group_name_H-M   'P 1'
#
loop_
_entity.id
_entity.type
_entity.pdbx_description
1 polymer ?
#
loop_
_entity_poly.entity_id
_entity_poly.type
_entity_poly.pdbx_seq_one_letter_code
_entity_poly.pdbx_strand_id
1 'polypeptide(L)'
;MKKIILPLLTAALLLPTLTAHATYRAEKRQDARDIRQDARQSGREEKRECVRNDDKSNMRCREDKRENRREGRRDARDEKW
;
A
#
# COMPACT_ATOMS: atom_id res chain seq x y z
N MET A 1 -33.50 -19.63 -30.68
CA MET A 1 -32.14 -19.07 -30.85
C MET A 1 -32.05 -17.59 -30.47
N LYS A 2 -32.81 -16.66 -31.08
CA LYS A 2 -32.78 -15.22 -30.75
C LYS A 2 -33.01 -14.87 -29.26
N LYS A 3 -33.86 -15.63 -28.55
CA LYS A 3 -34.15 -15.41 -27.11
C LYS A 3 -32.96 -15.67 -26.18
N ILE A 4 -31.94 -16.42 -26.63
CA ILE A 4 -30.73 -16.74 -25.84
C ILE A 4 -29.57 -15.78 -26.20
N ILE A 5 -29.63 -15.12 -27.36
CA ILE A 5 -28.60 -14.17 -27.81
C ILE A 5 -28.58 -12.90 -26.95
N LEU A 6 -29.75 -12.38 -26.57
CA LEU A 6 -29.85 -11.21 -25.69
C LEU A 6 -29.20 -11.43 -24.31
N PRO A 7 -29.52 -12.49 -23.53
CA PRO A 7 -28.91 -12.71 -22.23
C PRO A 7 -27.41 -13.05 -22.30
N LEU A 8 -26.94 -13.68 -23.39
CA LEU A 8 -25.50 -13.92 -23.62
C LEU A 8 -24.73 -12.63 -23.89
N LEU A 9 -25.30 -11.71 -24.67
CA LEU A 9 -24.68 -10.41 -24.93
C LEU A 9 -24.59 -9.56 -23.65
N THR A 10 -25.63 -9.57 -22.81
CA THR A 10 -25.57 -8.86 -21.52
C THR A 10 -24.55 -9.47 -20.57
N ALA A 11 -24.44 -10.80 -20.53
CA ALA A 11 -23.43 -11.46 -19.71
C ALA A 11 -22.00 -11.17 -20.20
N ALA A 12 -21.78 -11.15 -21.51
CA ALA A 12 -20.48 -10.84 -22.11
C ALA A 12 -20.03 -9.39 -21.82
N LEU A 13 -20.97 -8.44 -21.79
CA LEU A 13 -20.70 -7.04 -21.46
C LEU A 13 -20.37 -6.80 -19.98
N LEU A 14 -20.74 -7.72 -19.08
CA LEU A 14 -20.50 -7.62 -17.63
C LEU A 14 -19.16 -8.25 -17.18
N LEU A 15 -18.54 -9.12 -17.99
CA LEU A 15 -17.25 -9.72 -17.66
C LEU A 15 -16.09 -8.70 -17.45
N PRO A 16 -15.96 -7.62 -18.25
CA PRO A 16 -14.86 -6.66 -18.09
C PRO A 16 -14.91 -5.85 -16.79
N THR A 17 -16.11 -5.64 -16.21
CA THR A 17 -16.26 -4.84 -14.99
C THR A 17 -15.70 -5.58 -13.77
N LEU A 18 -15.83 -6.91 -13.74
CA LEU A 18 -15.24 -7.77 -12.70
C LEU A 18 -13.71 -7.75 -12.75
N THR A 19 -13.12 -7.80 -13.95
CA THR A 19 -11.66 -7.77 -14.11
C THR A 19 -11.08 -6.42 -13.72
N ALA A 20 -11.72 -5.32 -14.11
CA ALA A 20 -11.26 -3.96 -13.75
C ALA A 20 -11.30 -3.71 -12.23
N HIS A 21 -12.32 -4.24 -11.54
CA HIS A 21 -12.40 -4.08 -10.10
C HIS A 21 -11.33 -4.92 -9.36
N ALA A 22 -10.98 -6.09 -9.91
CA ALA A 22 -9.93 -6.94 -9.37
C ALA A 22 -8.53 -6.33 -9.55
N THR A 23 -8.23 -5.74 -10.71
CA THR A 23 -6.95 -5.06 -10.97
C THR A 23 -6.77 -3.85 -10.08
N TYR A 24 -7.79 -2.99 -9.99
CA TYR A 24 -7.76 -1.82 -9.10
C TYR A 24 -7.48 -2.21 -7.65
N ARG A 25 -8.12 -3.27 -7.15
CA ARG A 25 -7.91 -3.75 -5.78
C ARG A 25 -6.54 -4.44 -5.59
N ALA A 26 -5.91 -4.91 -6.66
CA ALA A 26 -4.56 -5.45 -6.63
C ALA A 26 -3.51 -4.32 -6.59
N GLU A 27 -3.71 -3.27 -7.38
CA GLU A 27 -2.90 -2.04 -7.39
C GLU A 27 -2.86 -1.39 -6.01
N LYS A 28 -4.02 -1.14 -5.38
CA LYS A 28 -4.07 -0.59 -4.01
C LYS A 28 -3.32 -1.43 -2.97
N ARG A 29 -3.30 -2.76 -3.14
CA ARG A 29 -2.51 -3.64 -2.25
C ARG A 29 -1.01 -3.54 -2.53
N GLN A 30 -0.63 -3.28 -3.77
CA GLN A 30 0.75 -3.04 -4.17
C GLN A 30 1.24 -1.70 -3.63
N ASP A 31 0.49 -0.63 -3.82
CA ASP A 31 0.82 0.70 -3.28
C ASP A 31 0.97 0.66 -1.76
N ALA A 32 0.04 -0.02 -1.08
CA ALA A 32 0.15 -0.27 0.35
C ALA A 32 1.36 -1.14 0.75
N ARG A 33 1.92 -1.98 -0.12
CA ARG A 33 3.20 -2.68 0.17
C ARG A 33 4.35 -1.70 0.05
N ASP A 34 4.36 -0.88 -0.98
CA ASP A 34 5.43 0.05 -1.31
C ASP A 34 5.56 1.14 -0.23
N ILE A 35 4.44 1.75 0.21
CA ILE A 35 4.41 2.67 1.36
C ILE A 35 5.07 2.05 2.61
N ARG A 36 4.81 0.77 2.89
CA ARG A 36 5.45 0.12 4.06
C ARG A 36 6.93 -0.15 3.84
N GLN A 37 7.39 -0.34 2.60
CA GLN A 37 8.82 -0.50 2.32
C GLN A 37 9.54 0.82 2.43
N ASP A 38 8.96 1.89 1.89
CA ASP A 38 9.51 3.24 1.95
C ASP A 38 9.68 3.69 3.40
N ALA A 39 8.63 3.56 4.23
CA ALA A 39 8.73 3.86 5.67
C ALA A 39 9.78 2.98 6.39
N ARG A 40 9.98 1.72 5.96
CA ARG A 40 11.04 0.88 6.56
C ARG A 40 12.44 1.36 6.16
N GLN A 41 12.59 1.87 4.95
CA GLN A 41 13.86 2.35 4.41
C GLN A 41 14.20 3.73 4.98
N SER A 42 13.29 4.70 4.87
CA SER A 42 13.46 6.05 5.43
C SER A 42 13.73 6.00 6.93
N GLY A 43 12.93 5.27 7.70
CA GLY A 43 13.18 5.11 9.13
C GLY A 43 14.49 4.39 9.48
N ARG A 44 15.12 3.64 8.56
CA ARG A 44 16.50 3.13 8.76
C ARG A 44 17.54 4.20 8.48
N GLU A 45 17.34 4.99 7.44
CA GLU A 45 18.23 6.08 7.02
C GLU A 45 18.23 7.20 8.06
N GLU A 46 17.06 7.73 8.43
CA GLU A 46 16.89 8.74 9.49
C GLU A 46 17.54 8.29 10.80
N LYS A 47 17.37 7.02 11.18
CA LYS A 47 17.98 6.47 12.41
C LYS A 47 19.50 6.36 12.32
N ARG A 48 20.07 6.13 11.13
CA ARG A 48 21.52 6.12 10.92
C ARG A 48 22.07 7.54 11.03
N GLU A 49 21.38 8.50 10.45
CA GLU A 49 21.74 9.91 10.49
C GLU A 49 21.67 10.48 11.91
N CYS A 50 20.56 10.26 12.63
CA CYS A 50 20.38 10.65 14.03
C CYS A 50 21.51 10.16 14.94
N VAL A 51 22.00 8.94 14.72
CA VAL A 51 23.12 8.37 15.48
C VAL A 51 24.47 8.95 15.02
N ARG A 52 24.64 9.22 13.73
CA ARG A 52 25.88 9.78 13.17
C ARG A 52 26.10 11.22 13.63
N ASN A 53 25.04 12.00 13.68
CA ASN A 53 25.09 13.42 14.02
C ASN A 53 25.05 13.67 15.54
N ASP A 54 24.89 12.61 16.35
CA ASP A 54 24.69 12.69 17.80
C ASP A 54 23.51 13.60 18.21
N ASP A 55 22.48 13.67 17.36
CA ASP A 55 21.31 14.55 17.56
C ASP A 55 20.53 14.20 18.84
N LYS A 56 20.48 12.89 19.15
CA LYS A 56 19.73 12.31 20.25
C LYS A 56 20.41 11.05 20.76
N SER A 57 20.01 10.58 21.95
CA SER A 57 20.39 9.25 22.41
C SER A 57 19.91 8.15 21.44
N ASN A 58 20.69 7.07 21.32
CA ASN A 58 20.34 5.91 20.47
C ASN A 58 18.93 5.36 20.77
N MET A 59 18.50 5.46 22.03
CA MET A 59 17.16 5.06 22.46
C MET A 59 16.08 5.90 21.77
N ARG A 60 16.22 7.23 21.77
CA ARG A 60 15.29 8.14 21.09
C ARG A 60 15.30 7.93 19.57
N CYS A 61 16.47 7.80 18.95
CA CYS A 61 16.54 7.50 17.50
C CYS A 61 15.84 6.15 17.15
N ARG A 62 15.84 5.17 18.06
CA ARG A 62 15.10 3.90 17.86
C ARG A 62 13.60 4.07 18.07
N GLU A 63 13.17 5.03 18.87
CA GLU A 63 11.76 5.35 19.08
C GLU A 63 11.17 6.02 17.84
N ASP A 64 11.84 7.04 17.31
CA ASP A 64 11.44 7.74 16.07
C ASP A 64 11.29 6.74 14.90
N LYS A 65 12.27 5.84 14.74
CA LYS A 65 12.19 4.76 13.74
C LYS A 65 10.96 3.85 13.93
N ARG A 66 10.56 3.58 15.17
CA ARG A 66 9.36 2.77 15.45
C ARG A 66 8.09 3.55 15.11
N GLU A 67 8.08 4.85 15.38
CA GLU A 67 7.00 5.76 15.03
C GLU A 67 6.82 5.90 13.53
N ASN A 68 7.88 6.20 12.78
CA ASN A 68 7.89 6.23 11.31
C ASN A 68 7.29 4.92 10.73
N ARG A 69 7.67 3.75 11.28
CA ARG A 69 7.07 2.46 10.89
C ARG A 69 5.60 2.30 11.28
N ARG A 70 5.12 2.96 12.35
CA ARG A 70 3.71 2.95 12.76
C ARG A 70 2.90 3.83 11.81
N GLU A 71 3.41 5.00 11.47
CA GLU A 71 2.82 5.92 10.49
C GLU A 71 2.68 5.25 9.13
N GLY A 72 3.77 4.75 8.54
CA GLY A 72 3.67 4.03 7.26
C GLY A 72 2.80 2.77 7.29
N ARG A 73 2.46 2.21 8.47
CA ARG A 73 1.45 1.14 8.60
C ARG A 73 0.02 1.67 8.58
N ARG A 74 -0.21 2.89 9.07
CA ARG A 74 -1.50 3.60 9.00
C ARG A 74 -1.74 4.05 7.57
N ASP A 75 -0.78 4.73 6.95
CA ASP A 75 -0.90 5.21 5.56
C ASP A 75 -1.14 4.05 4.59
N ALA A 76 -0.40 2.95 4.75
CA ALA A 76 -0.63 1.74 3.96
C ALA A 76 -1.93 0.99 4.28
N ARG A 77 -2.66 1.35 5.33
CA ARG A 77 -4.02 0.85 5.58
C ARG A 77 -5.03 1.73 4.87
N ASP A 78 -4.81 3.04 4.90
CA ASP A 78 -5.67 4.05 4.28
C ASP A 78 -5.58 3.97 2.76
N GLU A 79 -4.41 3.68 2.18
CA GLU A 79 -4.27 3.45 0.74
C GLU A 79 -4.93 2.15 0.27
N LYS A 80 -4.96 1.13 1.16
CA LYS A 80 -5.43 -0.21 0.81
C LYS A 80 -6.95 -0.31 0.73
N TRP A 81 -7.67 0.59 1.42
CA TRP A 81 -9.10 0.49 1.70
C TRP A 81 -9.83 1.79 1.43
#